data_AF-A0A810N7A4-F1
#
_entry.id   AF-A0A810N7A4-F1
#
_cell.length_a   1.000
_cell.length_b   1.000
_cell.length_c   1.000
_cell.angle_alpha   90.00
_cell.angle_beta   90.00
_cell.angle_gamma   90.00
#
_symmetry.space_group_name_H-M   'P 1'
#
loop_
_entity.id
_entity.type
_entity.pdbx_description
1 polymer ?
#
loop_
_entity_poly.entity_id
_entity_poly.type
_entity_poly.pdbx_seq_one_letter_code
_entity_poly.pdbx_strand_id
1 'polypeptide(L)'
;MNDIDQTRAPAEFIKGNGVFFPSGNWQAPELDKTGSGQFGFFLFPSDVAGGPPYAMTAAANLGIPAKSPNADVAAAFLDFVQTDQQARQETVTLGGLVPAGPSDAPAPTAPEGSAVAATVSAFQELLNSNGLVGFMADATASMHVNSLIPQTQLLLAGKTTPEAFAAKVQSDYERDLGR
;
A
#
# COMPACT_ATOMS: atom_id res chain seq x y z
N MET A 1 11.40 24.86 -6.18
CA MET A 1 11.27 23.71 -5.26
C MET A 1 10.33 22.76 -5.97
N ASN A 2 10.83 21.64 -6.47
CA ASN A 2 10.05 20.68 -7.28
C ASN A 2 9.57 19.48 -6.44
N ASP A 3 9.56 19.59 -5.11
CA ASP A 3 8.98 18.54 -4.29
C ASP A 3 7.48 18.77 -4.10
N ILE A 4 6.74 17.68 -4.28
CA ILE A 4 5.33 17.55 -3.94
C ILE A 4 5.28 16.43 -2.93
N ASP A 5 4.80 16.73 -1.73
CA ASP A 5 4.63 15.73 -0.69
C ASP A 5 3.42 14.83 -0.98
N GLN A 6 3.25 13.77 -0.17
CA GLN A 6 2.15 12.83 -0.32
C GLN A 6 0.76 13.43 -0.10
N THR A 7 0.65 14.60 0.54
CA THR A 7 -0.63 15.27 0.75
C THR A 7 -1.05 16.10 -0.46
N ARG A 8 -0.08 16.66 -1.19
CA ARG A 8 -0.32 17.48 -2.37
C ARG A 8 -0.39 16.66 -3.67
N ALA A 9 0.39 15.59 -3.78
CA ALA A 9 0.47 14.78 -5.00
C ALA A 9 -0.90 14.27 -5.53
N PRO A 10 -1.83 13.74 -4.69
CA PRO A 10 -3.14 13.31 -5.18
C PRO A 10 -3.94 14.45 -5.83
N ALA A 11 -3.91 15.65 -5.23
CA ALA A 11 -4.66 16.80 -5.72
C ALA A 11 -4.11 17.33 -7.07
N GLU A 12 -2.80 17.30 -7.26
CA GLU A 12 -2.18 17.69 -8.55
C GLU A 12 -2.50 16.66 -9.65
N PHE A 13 -2.50 15.37 -9.31
CA PHE A 13 -2.89 14.30 -10.24
C PHE A 13 -4.36 14.45 -10.68
N ILE A 14 -5.27 14.68 -9.74
CA ILE A 14 -6.69 14.93 -10.01
C ILE A 14 -6.90 16.15 -10.93
N LYS A 15 -6.07 17.19 -10.81
CA LYS A 15 -6.10 18.38 -11.68
C LYS A 15 -5.53 18.14 -13.08
N GLY A 16 -4.97 16.96 -13.35
CA GLY A 16 -4.34 16.63 -14.62
C GLY A 16 -2.91 17.16 -14.76
N ASN A 17 -2.28 17.59 -13.66
CA ASN A 17 -0.89 18.11 -13.68
C ASN A 17 0.16 16.97 -13.65
N GLY A 18 -0.27 15.71 -13.62
CA GLY A 18 0.58 14.53 -13.74
C GLY A 18 -0.13 13.42 -14.52
N VAL A 19 0.62 12.69 -15.35
CA VAL A 19 0.10 11.53 -16.10
C VAL A 19 0.10 10.26 -15.24
N PHE A 20 1.06 10.16 -14.31
CA PHE A 20 1.19 9.05 -13.38
C PHE A 20 1.28 9.56 -11.94
N PHE A 21 0.70 8.79 -11.02
CA PHE A 21 0.75 9.05 -9.59
C PHE A 21 1.10 7.75 -8.83
N PRO A 22 2.37 7.53 -8.48
CA PRO A 22 2.79 6.35 -7.72
C PRO A 22 2.21 6.40 -6.30
N SER A 23 1.20 5.56 -6.04
CA SER A 23 0.54 5.47 -4.74
C SER A 23 -0.09 4.08 -4.55
N GLY A 24 -0.72 3.87 -3.40
CA GLY A 24 -1.43 2.63 -3.10
C GLY A 24 -2.92 2.67 -3.43
N ASN A 25 -3.54 1.52 -3.28
CA ASN A 25 -4.96 1.27 -3.52
C ASN A 25 -5.91 2.17 -2.70
N TRP A 26 -5.46 2.71 -1.57
CA TRP A 26 -6.25 3.61 -0.71
C TRP A 26 -6.66 4.93 -1.40
N GLN A 27 -6.04 5.29 -2.52
CA GLN A 27 -6.43 6.47 -3.30
C GLN A 27 -7.64 6.22 -4.21
N ALA A 28 -7.89 4.96 -4.59
CA ALA A 28 -8.86 4.64 -5.64
C ALA A 28 -10.30 5.12 -5.37
N PRO A 29 -10.87 5.00 -4.15
CA PRO A 29 -12.24 5.45 -3.89
C PRO A 29 -12.44 6.95 -4.13
N GLU A 30 -11.51 7.79 -3.69
CA GLU A 30 -11.63 9.24 -3.86
C GLU A 30 -11.40 9.65 -5.33
N LEU A 31 -10.54 8.93 -6.05
CA LEU A 31 -10.36 9.11 -7.50
C LEU A 31 -11.66 8.79 -8.25
N ASP A 32 -12.28 7.63 -7.98
CA ASP A 32 -13.55 7.24 -8.59
C ASP A 32 -14.70 8.20 -8.26
N LYS A 33 -14.73 8.71 -7.02
CA LYS A 33 -15.71 9.72 -6.59
C LYS A 33 -15.49 11.07 -7.30
N THR A 34 -14.24 11.46 -7.50
CA THR A 34 -13.91 12.75 -8.12
C THR A 34 -14.08 12.73 -9.64
N GLY A 35 -13.79 11.61 -10.28
CA GLY A 35 -13.87 11.46 -11.73
C GLY A 35 -14.10 10.01 -12.12
N SER A 36 -15.34 9.55 -11.98
CA SER A 36 -15.72 8.18 -12.34
C SER A 36 -15.32 7.84 -13.78
N GLY A 37 -14.56 6.75 -13.93
CA GLY A 37 -14.04 6.29 -15.22
C GLY A 37 -12.92 7.14 -15.83
N GLN A 38 -12.45 8.19 -15.15
CA GLN A 38 -11.35 9.04 -15.63
C GLN A 38 -9.98 8.55 -15.17
N PHE A 39 -9.94 7.78 -14.09
CA PHE A 39 -8.70 7.29 -13.48
C PHE A 39 -8.61 5.78 -13.58
N GLY A 40 -7.40 5.29 -13.86
CA GLY A 40 -7.08 3.86 -13.86
C GLY A 40 -6.04 3.53 -12.79
N PHE A 41 -5.86 2.24 -12.55
CA PHE A 41 -4.83 1.70 -11.68
C PHE A 41 -4.13 0.55 -12.41
N PHE A 42 -2.82 0.45 -12.25
CA PHE A 42 -2.03 -0.68 -12.75
C PHE A 42 -0.80 -0.89 -11.86
N LEU A 43 -0.27 -2.11 -11.88
CA LEU A 43 0.92 -2.45 -11.10
C LEU A 43 2.14 -1.73 -11.65
N PHE A 44 3.05 -1.35 -10.76
CA PHE A 44 4.32 -0.76 -11.18
C PHE A 44 5.06 -1.75 -12.08
N PRO A 45 5.55 -1.32 -13.26
CA PRO A 45 6.14 -2.24 -14.23
C PRO A 45 7.41 -2.88 -13.68
N SER A 46 7.66 -4.13 -14.08
CA SER A 46 8.94 -4.79 -13.84
C SER A 46 10.08 -4.06 -14.57
N ASP A 47 11.25 -4.04 -13.95
CA ASP A 47 12.50 -3.57 -14.55
C ASP A 47 13.01 -4.51 -15.65
N VAL A 48 12.55 -5.76 -15.66
CA VAL A 48 12.79 -6.73 -16.73
C VAL A 48 11.54 -6.85 -17.61
N ALA A 49 11.70 -6.70 -18.92
CA ALA A 49 10.60 -6.86 -19.86
C ALA A 49 9.96 -8.26 -19.73
N GLY A 50 8.66 -8.30 -19.42
CA GLY A 50 7.92 -9.54 -19.18
C GLY A 50 8.17 -10.18 -17.81
N GLY A 51 8.93 -9.52 -16.92
CA GLY A 51 9.10 -9.95 -15.53
C GLY A 51 7.84 -9.77 -14.70
N PRO A 52 7.72 -10.48 -13.56
CA PRO A 52 6.55 -10.39 -12.69
C PRO A 52 6.48 -9.00 -12.02
N PRO A 53 5.27 -8.48 -11.77
CA PRO A 53 5.11 -7.29 -10.95
C PRO A 53 5.32 -7.62 -9.48
N TYR A 54 5.85 -6.65 -8.74
CA TYR A 54 5.95 -6.69 -7.29
C TYR A 54 5.31 -5.46 -6.68
N ALA A 55 4.62 -5.64 -5.57
CA ALA A 55 4.11 -4.53 -4.78
C ALA A 55 4.29 -4.82 -3.29
N MET A 56 4.68 -3.79 -2.55
CA MET A 56 4.72 -3.87 -1.10
C MET A 56 3.30 -3.84 -0.55
N THR A 57 2.98 -4.82 0.27
CA THR A 57 1.75 -4.88 1.04
C THR A 57 2.08 -5.19 2.49
N ALA A 58 1.23 -4.74 3.39
CA ALA A 58 1.14 -5.31 4.72
C ALA A 58 -0.31 -5.66 4.99
N ALA A 59 -0.53 -6.76 5.69
CA ALA A 59 -1.79 -6.96 6.37
C ALA A 59 -2.01 -5.76 7.31
N ALA A 60 -3.22 -5.18 7.30
CA ALA A 60 -3.57 -4.18 8.27
C ALA A 60 -3.55 -4.84 9.67
N ASN A 61 -2.47 -4.60 10.41
CA ASN A 61 -2.30 -5.15 11.76
C ASN A 61 -3.15 -4.33 12.74
N LEU A 62 -4.42 -4.70 12.86
CA LEU A 62 -5.31 -4.15 13.88
C LEU A 62 -5.11 -4.91 15.19
N GLY A 63 -4.75 -4.19 16.26
CA GLY A 63 -4.50 -4.76 17.57
C GLY A 63 -5.57 -4.38 18.59
N ILE A 64 -5.95 -5.31 19.45
CA ILE A 64 -6.80 -5.04 20.62
C ILE A 64 -5.86 -4.80 21.82
N PRO A 65 -5.94 -3.64 22.49
CA PRO A 65 -5.13 -3.39 23.68
C PRO A 65 -5.39 -4.44 24.77
N ALA A 66 -4.33 -5.00 25.35
CA ALA A 66 -4.42 -6.08 26.35
C ALA A 66 -5.23 -5.72 27.61
N LYS A 67 -5.45 -4.43 27.87
CA LYS A 67 -6.24 -3.92 29.01
C LYS A 67 -7.56 -3.28 28.59
N SER A 68 -8.02 -3.55 27.36
CA SER A 68 -9.29 -3.00 26.88
C SER A 68 -10.46 -3.54 27.73
N PRO A 69 -11.34 -2.68 28.26
CA PRO A 69 -12.56 -3.14 28.94
C PRO A 69 -13.59 -3.73 27.96
N ASN A 70 -13.37 -3.59 26.66
CA ASN A 70 -14.28 -4.02 25.59
C ASN A 70 -13.58 -4.99 24.61
N ALA A 71 -12.68 -5.84 25.10
CA ALA A 71 -11.87 -6.71 24.25
C ALA A 71 -12.72 -7.64 23.36
N ASP A 72 -13.77 -8.26 23.92
CA ASP A 72 -14.65 -9.17 23.18
C ASP A 72 -15.45 -8.44 22.08
N VAL A 73 -15.93 -7.23 22.38
CA VAL A 73 -16.67 -6.41 21.40
C VAL A 73 -15.74 -5.96 20.27
N ALA A 74 -14.50 -5.57 20.60
CA ALA A 74 -13.49 -5.22 19.60
C ALA A 74 -13.14 -6.44 18.72
N ALA A 75 -12.97 -7.62 19.32
CA ALA A 75 -12.71 -8.85 18.58
C ALA A 75 -13.87 -9.20 17.63
N ALA A 76 -15.11 -9.13 18.12
CA ALA A 76 -16.30 -9.37 17.30
C ALA A 76 -16.42 -8.38 16.14
N PHE A 77 -16.07 -7.11 16.35
CA PHE A 77 -16.06 -6.12 15.27
C PHE A 77 -14.98 -6.41 14.22
N LEU A 78 -13.76 -6.76 14.64
CA LEU A 78 -12.68 -7.12 13.71
C LEU A 78 -13.02 -8.38 12.90
N ASP A 79 -13.64 -9.37 13.52
CA ASP A 79 -14.15 -10.57 12.83
C ASP A 79 -15.24 -10.19 11.82
N PHE A 80 -16.25 -9.41 12.24
CA PHE A 80 -17.32 -8.94 11.38
C PHE A 80 -16.79 -8.23 10.11
N VAL A 81 -15.83 -7.32 10.24
CA VAL A 81 -15.23 -6.62 9.09
C VAL A 81 -14.57 -7.57 8.10
N GLN A 82 -14.08 -8.73 8.56
CA GLN A 82 -13.34 -9.71 7.75
C GLN A 82 -14.20 -10.87 7.23
N THR A 83 -15.36 -11.13 7.83
CA THR A 83 -16.21 -12.30 7.52
C THR A 83 -17.56 -11.92 6.93
N ASP A 84 -18.14 -10.79 7.32
CA ASP A 84 -19.43 -10.33 6.80
C ASP A 84 -19.31 -9.82 5.37
N GLN A 85 -20.21 -10.27 4.49
CA GLN A 85 -20.16 -9.94 3.07
C GLN A 85 -20.30 -8.43 2.81
N GLN A 86 -21.22 -7.76 3.53
CA GLN A 86 -21.46 -6.34 3.35
C GLN A 86 -20.30 -5.52 3.93
N ALA A 87 -19.82 -5.85 5.12
CA ALA A 87 -18.70 -5.15 5.74
C ALA A 87 -17.41 -5.23 4.90
N ARG A 88 -17.15 -6.40 4.31
CA ARG A 88 -16.03 -6.60 3.38
C ARG A 88 -16.21 -5.78 2.11
N GLN A 89 -17.43 -5.72 1.56
CA GLN A 89 -17.72 -4.88 0.41
C GLN A 89 -17.52 -3.38 0.73
N GLU A 90 -17.96 -2.92 1.90
CA GLU A 90 -17.80 -1.54 2.36
C GLU A 90 -16.32 -1.17 2.59
N THR A 91 -15.50 -2.11 3.06
CA THR A 91 -14.04 -1.89 3.23
C THR A 91 -13.37 -1.53 1.90
N VAL A 92 -13.79 -2.16 0.80
CA VAL A 92 -13.32 -1.82 -0.55
C VAL A 92 -13.92 -0.50 -1.02
N THR A 93 -15.23 -0.34 -0.90
CA THR A 93 -15.95 0.85 -1.41
C THR A 93 -15.48 2.14 -0.73
N LEU A 94 -15.21 2.10 0.58
CA LEU A 94 -14.85 3.28 1.37
C LEU A 94 -13.34 3.46 1.46
N GLY A 95 -12.60 2.38 1.68
CA GLY A 95 -11.17 2.45 1.97
C GLY A 95 -10.28 2.07 0.79
N GLY A 96 -10.83 1.49 -0.27
CA GLY A 96 -10.06 0.97 -1.42
C GLY A 96 -9.19 -0.22 -1.05
N LEU A 97 -9.33 -0.77 0.17
CA LEU A 97 -8.53 -1.88 0.67
C LEU A 97 -9.21 -3.20 0.33
N VAL A 98 -8.45 -4.12 -0.27
CA VAL A 98 -8.91 -5.49 -0.42
C VAL A 98 -8.99 -6.10 0.99
N PRO A 99 -10.17 -6.58 1.44
CA PRO A 99 -10.36 -7.07 2.80
C PRO A 99 -9.54 -8.34 2.98
N ALA A 100 -8.87 -8.43 4.12
CA ALA A 100 -8.40 -9.71 4.63
C ALA A 100 -9.60 -10.61 4.99
N GLY A 101 -9.32 -11.87 5.30
CA GLY A 101 -10.34 -12.82 5.74
C GLY A 101 -10.09 -14.22 5.20
N PRO A 102 -11.09 -15.12 5.35
CA PRO A 102 -11.00 -16.48 4.84
C PRO A 102 -10.73 -16.52 3.34
N SER A 103 -9.91 -17.48 2.89
CA SER A 103 -9.52 -17.62 1.48
C SER A 103 -10.69 -18.02 0.57
N ASP A 104 -11.76 -18.57 1.13
CA ASP A 104 -12.99 -18.95 0.43
C ASP A 104 -14.07 -17.86 0.49
N ALA A 105 -13.81 -16.73 1.18
CA ALA A 105 -14.78 -15.67 1.31
C ALA A 105 -14.97 -14.93 -0.02
N PRO A 106 -16.21 -14.60 -0.45
CA PRO A 106 -16.48 -14.01 -1.76
C PRO A 106 -15.63 -12.76 -2.02
N ALA A 107 -15.02 -12.65 -3.20
CA ALA A 107 -14.27 -11.44 -3.55
C ALA A 107 -15.23 -10.23 -3.59
N PRO A 108 -14.88 -9.09 -3.00
CA PRO A 108 -15.63 -7.86 -3.19
C PRO A 108 -15.69 -7.47 -4.67
N THR A 109 -16.74 -6.76 -5.03
CA THR A 109 -16.97 -6.27 -6.39
C THR A 109 -16.80 -4.76 -6.45
N ALA A 110 -16.52 -4.23 -7.64
CA ALA A 110 -16.51 -2.80 -7.91
C ALA A 110 -17.03 -2.55 -9.32
N PRO A 111 -17.59 -1.36 -9.62
CA PRO A 111 -18.07 -1.04 -10.96
C PRO A 111 -16.98 -1.27 -12.01
N GLU A 112 -17.34 -1.89 -13.13
CA GLU A 112 -16.41 -2.12 -14.24
C GLU A 112 -15.84 -0.79 -14.74
N GLY A 113 -14.53 -0.76 -15.00
CA GLY A 113 -13.81 0.44 -15.43
C GLY A 113 -13.49 1.44 -14.31
N SER A 114 -13.85 1.15 -13.05
CA SER A 114 -13.46 1.97 -11.90
C SER A 114 -12.01 1.71 -11.47
N ALA A 115 -11.37 2.71 -10.86
CA ALA A 115 -10.04 2.56 -10.27
C ALA A 115 -10.03 1.48 -9.18
N VAL A 116 -11.12 1.37 -8.39
CA VAL A 116 -11.26 0.31 -7.37
C VAL A 116 -11.34 -1.08 -8.02
N ALA A 117 -12.05 -1.26 -9.14
CA ALA A 117 -12.05 -2.55 -9.84
C ALA A 117 -10.65 -2.93 -10.36
N ALA A 118 -9.88 -1.93 -10.80
CA ALA A 118 -8.50 -2.13 -11.22
C ALA A 118 -7.56 -2.49 -10.05
N THR A 119 -7.75 -1.94 -8.85
CA THR A 119 -6.96 -2.35 -7.67
C THR A 119 -7.27 -3.77 -7.22
N VAL A 120 -8.54 -4.19 -7.25
CA VAL A 120 -8.94 -5.58 -6.96
C VAL A 120 -8.28 -6.55 -7.96
N SER A 121 -8.30 -6.21 -9.25
CA SER A 121 -7.68 -7.02 -10.30
C SER A 121 -6.16 -7.11 -10.13
N ALA A 122 -5.49 -5.98 -9.87
CA ALA A 122 -4.06 -5.91 -9.61
C ALA A 122 -3.64 -6.73 -8.38
N PHE A 123 -4.46 -6.74 -7.32
CA PHE A 123 -4.21 -7.57 -6.15
C PHE A 123 -4.29 -9.07 -6.46
N GLN A 124 -5.28 -9.51 -7.26
CA GLN A 124 -5.39 -10.90 -7.71
C GLN A 124 -4.19 -11.31 -8.58
N GLU A 125 -3.70 -10.43 -9.45
CA GLU A 125 -2.49 -10.67 -10.23
C GLU A 125 -1.28 -10.91 -9.32
N LEU A 126 -1.07 -10.07 -8.30
CA LEU A 126 0.02 -10.22 -7.33
C LEU A 126 -0.09 -11.51 -6.50
N LEU A 127 -1.30 -11.93 -6.13
CA LEU A 127 -1.51 -13.21 -5.46
C LEU A 127 -1.11 -14.39 -6.36
N ASN A 128 -1.50 -14.36 -7.63
CA ASN A 128 -1.20 -15.43 -8.59
C ASN A 128 0.29 -15.47 -8.98
N SER A 129 0.97 -14.32 -9.01
CA SER A 129 2.39 -14.22 -9.35
C SER A 129 3.34 -14.38 -8.17
N ASN A 130 2.82 -14.51 -6.94
CA ASN A 130 3.59 -14.41 -5.71
C ASN A 130 4.40 -13.09 -5.63
N GLY A 131 3.78 -11.99 -6.08
CA GLY A 131 4.38 -10.65 -6.18
C GLY A 131 4.18 -9.77 -4.95
N LEU A 132 3.46 -10.25 -3.93
CA LEU A 132 3.27 -9.53 -2.66
C LEU A 132 4.51 -9.66 -1.78
N VAL A 133 5.10 -8.52 -1.42
CA VAL A 133 6.27 -8.45 -0.52
C VAL A 133 5.96 -7.56 0.68
N GLY A 134 6.61 -7.81 1.83
CA GLY A 134 6.45 -6.96 3.02
C GLY A 134 7.04 -5.56 2.83
N PHE A 135 6.53 -4.57 3.57
CA PHE A 135 7.14 -3.24 3.57
C PHE A 135 8.56 -3.28 4.15
N MET A 136 9.53 -2.76 3.41
CA MET A 136 10.90 -2.59 3.91
C MET A 136 10.96 -1.71 5.16
N ALA A 137 10.00 -0.78 5.29
CA ALA A 137 9.84 0.09 6.45
C ALA A 137 9.66 -0.69 7.76
N ASP A 138 9.08 -1.90 7.69
CA ASP A 138 8.75 -2.73 8.84
C ASP A 138 9.86 -3.74 9.18
N ALA A 139 10.99 -3.71 8.45
CA ALA A 139 12.07 -4.67 8.65
C ALA A 139 12.67 -4.62 10.07
N THR A 140 12.73 -3.43 10.67
CA THR A 140 13.10 -3.19 12.08
C THR A 140 12.33 -1.97 12.61
N ALA A 141 12.25 -1.81 13.94
CA ALA A 141 11.55 -0.67 14.55
C ALA A 141 12.11 0.71 14.14
N SER A 142 13.38 0.77 13.74
CA SER A 142 14.07 2.00 13.33
C SER A 142 14.23 2.17 11.82
N MET A 143 13.99 1.13 11.02
CA MET A 143 14.32 1.13 9.59
C MET A 143 13.69 2.31 8.84
N HIS A 144 12.40 2.53 9.03
CA HIS A 144 11.67 3.59 8.35
C HIS A 144 12.20 4.99 8.67
N VAL A 145 12.25 5.33 9.97
CA VAL A 145 12.55 6.68 10.44
C VAL A 145 14.04 7.01 10.38
N ASN A 146 14.90 6.06 10.75
CA ASN A 146 16.32 6.33 10.93
C ASN A 146 17.16 6.00 9.68
N SER A 147 16.66 5.18 8.77
CA SER A 147 17.39 4.77 7.57
C SER A 147 16.68 5.21 6.29
N LEU A 148 15.51 4.62 5.97
CA LEU A 148 14.89 4.80 4.66
C LEU A 148 14.53 6.25 4.34
N ILE A 149 13.86 6.98 5.26
CA ILE A 149 13.51 8.39 5.05
C ILE A 149 14.76 9.26 4.79
N PRO A 150 15.74 9.36 5.71
CA PRO A 150 16.87 10.26 5.52
C PRO A 150 17.77 9.84 4.35
N GLN A 151 17.99 8.54 4.13
CA GLN A 151 18.80 8.07 3.01
C GLN A 151 18.13 8.36 1.65
N THR A 152 16.81 8.22 1.56
CA THR A 152 16.06 8.57 0.34
C THR A 152 16.14 10.07 0.05
N GLN A 153 16.01 10.91 1.08
CA GLN A 153 16.16 12.36 0.94
C GLN A 153 17.57 12.74 0.45
N LEU A 154 18.62 12.11 0.98
CA LEU A 154 19.99 12.32 0.50
C LEU A 154 20.16 11.88 -0.95
N LEU A 155 19.57 10.73 -1.34
CA LEU A 155 19.66 10.21 -2.70
C LEU A 155 18.98 11.17 -3.69
N LEU A 156 17.75 11.60 -3.39
CA LEU A 156 17.01 12.56 -4.22
C LEU A 156 17.69 13.94 -4.29
N ALA A 157 18.41 14.33 -3.24
CA ALA A 157 19.21 15.56 -3.22
C ALA A 157 20.57 15.42 -3.91
N GLY A 158 20.91 14.25 -4.46
CA GLY A 158 22.22 13.98 -5.09
C GLY A 158 23.40 14.00 -4.11
N LYS A 159 23.14 13.80 -2.81
CA LYS A 159 24.14 13.84 -1.72
C LYS A 159 24.72 12.47 -1.37
N THR A 160 24.21 11.41 -1.99
CA THR A 160 24.73 10.04 -1.91
C THR A 160 24.55 9.35 -3.26
N THR A 161 25.29 8.27 -3.51
CA THR A 161 25.10 7.44 -4.71
C THR A 161 24.09 6.31 -4.44
N PRO A 162 23.48 5.70 -5.47
CA PRO A 162 22.64 4.52 -5.29
C PRO A 162 23.32 3.39 -4.53
N GLU A 163 24.62 3.14 -4.79
CA GLU A 163 25.39 2.08 -4.13
C GLU A 163 25.63 2.40 -2.66
N ALA A 164 25.98 3.66 -2.34
CA ALA A 164 26.17 4.10 -0.97
C ALA A 164 24.85 4.12 -0.18
N PHE A 165 23.74 4.49 -0.82
CA PHE A 165 22.39 4.35 -0.28
C PHE A 165 22.10 2.89 0.11
N ALA A 166 22.27 1.96 -0.83
CA ALA A 166 21.98 0.54 -0.59
C ALA A 166 22.87 -0.05 0.53
N ALA A 167 24.16 0.26 0.51
CA ALA A 167 25.09 -0.19 1.54
C ALA A 167 24.74 0.37 2.93
N LYS A 168 24.28 1.62 3.01
CA LYS A 168 23.88 2.25 4.27
C LYS A 168 22.60 1.65 4.83
N VAL A 169 21.60 1.39 3.99
CA VAL A 169 20.36 0.71 4.41
C VAL A 169 20.66 -0.69 4.94
N GLN A 170 21.51 -1.45 4.24
CA GLN A 170 21.94 -2.79 4.68
C GLN A 170 22.68 -2.74 6.03
N SER A 171 23.64 -1.82 6.18
CA SER A 171 24.40 -1.69 7.43
C SER A 171 23.51 -1.26 8.61
N ASP A 172 22.53 -0.38 8.39
CA ASP A 172 21.56 0.00 9.42
C ASP A 172 20.68 -1.18 9.83
N TYR A 173 20.25 -1.99 8.86
CA TYR A 173 19.48 -3.20 9.12
C TYR A 173 20.26 -4.19 9.99
N GLU A 174 21.51 -4.48 9.65
CA GLU A 174 22.36 -5.41 10.39
C GLU A 174 22.61 -4.92 11.82
N ARG A 175 22.93 -3.63 11.99
CA ARG A 175 23.09 -3.02 13.32
C ARG A 175 21.83 -3.18 14.16
N ASP A 176 20.66 -2.91 13.58
CA ASP A 176 19.38 -3.02 14.30
C ASP A 176 19.07 -4.47 14.73
N LEU A 177 19.60 -5.46 14.00
CA LEU A 177 19.57 -6.88 14.38
C LEU A 177 20.68 -7.30 15.36
N GLY A 178 21.59 -6.39 15.73
CA GLY A 178 22.74 -6.68 16.57
C GLY A 178 23.79 -7.55 15.87
N ARG A 179 23.92 -7.43 14.55
CA ARG A 179 24.89 -8.14 13.72
C ARG A 179 25.96 -7.20 13.16
#